data_AF-F8P290-F1
#
_entry.id   AF-F8P290-F1
#
_cell.length_a   1.000
_cell.length_b   1.000
_cell.length_c   1.000
_cell.angle_alpha   90.00
_cell.angle_beta   90.00
_cell.angle_gamma   90.00
#
_symmetry.space_group_name_H-M   'P 1'
#
loop_
_entity.id
_entity.type
_entity.pdbx_description
1 polymer ?
#
loop_
_entity_poly.entity_id
_entity_poly.type
_entity_poly.pdbx_seq_one_letter_code
_entity_poly.pdbx_strand_id
1 'polypeptide(L)'
;MTDRGSHFDCKEVLTWCRQENIEIIRTPARSPWVNGLIEDANKILIGQLKQLCTTRYKEDEVDFDIDKTPAKWPLQLTTAIAQMNSRVLPSLGFSPRELLMGIVLTDAERPKAPQDGTATANIELTEIHMAFVDGFRAEVFLKTLEHAGKRKAIFDKKVKLVMFEERQLVQMYIGKEDTHKAPPAYCRMTDQPSGQLRTVLAFIETVDRGDISACCDLLSDEFIYDAPSESHGPLDKDAYRKFSENTISPHFSALKTTVLDVIESLGKVSIRAETLIPATGDVQKFDGHFELVGDKIVLLRVLVENTVESPFHRPG
;
A
#
# COMPACT_ATOMS: atom_id res chain seq x y z
N MET A 1 -4.25 6.69 21.01
CA MET A 1 -3.59 5.76 20.08
C MET A 1 -2.48 6.53 19.41
N THR A 2 -1.23 6.08 19.52
CA THR A 2 -0.06 6.81 19.01
C THR A 2 0.85 5.86 18.25
N ASP A 3 1.65 6.41 17.35
CA ASP A 3 2.75 5.65 16.77
C ASP A 3 3.86 5.41 17.82
N ARG A 4 4.86 4.62 17.45
CA ARG A 4 6.09 4.46 18.25
C ARG A 4 7.11 5.57 17.95
N GLY A 5 6.66 6.73 17.49
CA GLY A 5 7.52 7.89 17.29
C GLY A 5 8.14 8.31 18.63
N SER A 6 9.38 8.79 18.59
CA SER A 6 10.13 9.18 19.79
C SER A 6 9.43 10.25 20.63
N HIS A 7 8.55 11.05 20.01
CA HIS A 7 7.75 12.07 20.67
C HIS A 7 6.64 11.49 21.56
N PHE A 8 6.07 10.33 21.22
CA PHE A 8 5.01 9.68 21.99
C PHE A 8 5.51 8.47 22.80
N ASP A 9 6.64 7.87 22.41
CA ASP A 9 7.34 6.82 23.16
C ASP A 9 8.39 7.40 24.12
N CYS A 10 8.04 8.49 24.82
CA CYS A 10 8.89 9.09 25.84
C CYS A 10 8.34 8.84 27.24
N LYS A 11 9.24 8.93 28.24
CA LYS A 11 8.90 8.64 29.63
C LYS A 11 7.91 9.66 30.18
N GLU A 12 8.00 10.92 29.73
CA GLU A 12 7.11 12.00 30.13
C GLU A 12 5.65 11.69 29.77
N VAL A 13 5.39 11.37 28.50
CA VAL A 13 4.03 11.05 28.01
C VAL A 13 3.47 9.82 28.72
N LEU A 14 4.27 8.76 28.87
CA LEU A 14 3.86 7.56 29.60
C LEU A 14 3.51 7.84 31.06
N THR A 15 4.27 8.72 31.72
CA THR A 15 4.05 9.06 33.13
C THR A 15 2.76 9.86 33.28
N TRP A 16 2.55 10.84 32.40
CA TRP A 16 1.32 11.64 32.38
C TRP A 16 0.08 10.78 32.12
N CYS A 17 0.11 9.89 31.11
CA CYS A 17 -1.03 9.01 30.85
C CYS A 17 -1.34 8.07 32.02
N ARG A 18 -0.33 7.59 32.77
CA ARG A 18 -0.57 6.80 33.99
C ARG A 18 -1.21 7.63 35.10
N GLN A 19 -0.81 8.88 35.26
CA GLN A 19 -1.41 9.79 36.25
C GLN A 19 -2.89 10.06 35.95
N GLU A 20 -3.21 10.23 34.67
CA GLU A 20 -4.58 10.49 34.20
C GLU A 20 -5.42 9.22 33.97
N ASN A 21 -4.89 8.03 34.30
CA ASN A 21 -5.55 6.74 34.07
C ASN A 21 -5.97 6.51 32.60
N ILE A 22 -5.12 6.92 31.66
CA ILE A 22 -5.31 6.80 30.21
C ILE A 22 -4.51 5.59 29.68
N GLU A 23 -5.20 4.69 28.98
CA GLU A 23 -4.57 3.58 28.27
C GLU A 23 -3.94 4.05 26.94
N ILE A 24 -2.63 3.84 26.78
CA ILE A 24 -1.93 4.12 25.52
C ILE A 24 -1.93 2.86 24.64
N ILE A 25 -2.70 2.91 23.56
CA ILE A 25 -2.62 1.92 22.48
C ILE A 25 -1.55 2.37 21.49
N ARG A 26 -0.49 1.57 21.33
CA ARG A 26 0.60 1.83 20.38
C ARG A 26 0.33 1.12 19.07
N THR A 27 0.24 1.87 17.97
CA THR A 27 0.22 1.29 16.62
C THR A 27 1.65 0.92 16.20
N PRO A 28 1.83 -0.12 15.36
CA PRO A 28 3.14 -0.43 14.79
C PRO A 28 3.70 0.79 14.04
N ALA A 29 4.99 1.09 14.21
CA ALA A 29 5.68 2.17 13.48
C ALA A 29 5.61 2.03 11.95
N ARG A 30 5.30 0.82 11.45
CA ARG A 30 5.32 0.46 10.03
C ARG A 30 4.08 0.90 9.24
N SER A 31 3.15 1.66 9.84
CA SER A 31 1.97 2.16 9.13
C SER A 31 1.86 3.69 9.17
N PRO A 32 2.82 4.44 8.61
CA PRO A 32 2.77 5.91 8.55
C PRO A 32 1.43 6.42 7.99
N TRP A 33 0.86 5.71 7.02
CA TRP A 33 -0.44 6.00 6.43
C TRP A 33 -1.58 5.90 7.45
N VAL A 34 -1.59 4.87 8.29
CA VAL A 34 -2.62 4.69 9.31
C VAL A 34 -2.47 5.77 10.38
N ASN A 35 -1.24 6.11 10.77
CA ASN A 35 -0.99 7.15 11.75
C ASN A 35 -1.41 8.53 11.22
N GLY A 36 -1.07 8.87 9.98
CA GLY A 36 -1.51 10.11 9.34
C GLY A 36 -3.03 10.19 9.20
N LEU A 37 -3.69 9.08 8.84
CA LEU A 37 -5.15 9.01 8.79
C LEU A 37 -5.79 9.22 10.18
N ILE A 38 -5.24 8.61 11.22
CA ILE A 38 -5.71 8.79 12.61
C ILE A 38 -5.48 10.24 13.06
N GLU A 39 -4.32 10.81 12.76
CA GLU A 39 -3.99 12.20 13.10
C GLU A 39 -4.94 13.19 12.42
N ASP A 40 -5.16 13.04 11.11
CA ASP A 40 -6.10 13.86 10.36
C ASP A 40 -7.54 13.70 10.88
N ALA A 41 -7.96 12.47 11.20
CA ALA A 41 -9.28 12.21 11.79
C ALA A 41 -9.43 12.87 13.16
N ASN A 42 -8.42 12.75 14.03
CA ASN A 42 -8.41 13.39 15.34
C ASN A 42 -8.44 14.92 15.23
N LYS A 43 -7.69 15.49 14.28
CA LYS A 43 -7.67 16.93 14.02
C LYS A 43 -9.06 17.44 13.63
N ILE A 44 -9.76 16.72 12.74
CA ILE A 44 -11.13 17.06 12.34
C ILE A 44 -12.08 16.93 13.54
N LEU A 45 -12.01 15.84 14.29
CA LEU A 45 -12.86 15.60 15.47
C LEU A 45 -12.69 16.69 16.52
N ILE A 46 -11.46 17.03 16.86
CA ILE A 46 -11.13 18.10 17.80
C ILE A 46 -11.67 19.44 17.27
N GLY A 47 -11.51 19.74 15.98
CA GLY A 47 -12.07 20.95 15.37
C GLY A 47 -13.60 21.05 15.51
N GLN A 48 -14.32 19.96 15.26
CA GLN A 48 -15.78 19.91 15.44
C GLN A 48 -16.19 20.05 16.91
N LEU A 49 -15.50 19.35 17.81
CA LEU A 49 -15.74 19.47 19.25
C LEU A 49 -15.52 20.90 19.74
N LYS A 50 -14.45 21.57 19.29
CA LYS A 50 -14.21 22.99 19.59
C LYS A 50 -15.36 23.87 19.12
N GLN A 51 -15.84 23.67 17.90
CA GLN A 51 -16.96 24.43 17.35
C GLN A 51 -18.26 24.22 18.14
N LEU A 52 -18.56 22.99 18.55
CA LEU A 52 -19.78 22.66 19.30
C LEU A 52 -19.73 23.09 20.77
N CYS A 53 -18.54 23.05 21.37
CA CYS A 53 -18.37 23.33 22.80
C CYS A 53 -18.19 24.81 23.09
N THR A 54 -17.69 25.59 22.14
CA THR A 54 -17.48 27.03 22.32
C THR A 54 -18.69 27.82 21.81
N THR A 55 -19.05 28.88 22.52
CA THR A 55 -20.10 29.81 22.07
C THR A 55 -19.61 30.75 20.96
N ARG A 56 -18.29 30.80 20.67
CA ARG A 56 -17.63 31.70 19.70
C ARG A 56 -16.31 31.12 19.15
N TYR A 57 -16.33 29.96 18.50
CA TYR A 57 -15.12 29.47 17.81
C TYR A 57 -14.74 30.40 16.65
N LYS A 58 -13.48 30.82 16.59
CA LYS A 58 -12.84 31.34 15.37
C LYS A 58 -11.75 30.35 14.94
N GLU A 59 -11.73 30.02 13.66
CA GLU A 59 -10.86 28.98 13.09
C GLU A 59 -9.35 29.26 13.27
N ASP A 60 -9.00 30.52 13.56
CA ASP A 60 -7.62 31.02 13.70
C ASP A 60 -7.13 31.16 15.16
N GLU A 61 -7.88 30.73 16.18
CA GLU A 61 -7.39 30.79 17.58
C GLU A 61 -6.36 29.67 17.86
N VAL A 62 -5.09 30.08 17.98
CA VAL A 62 -3.92 29.21 18.15
C VAL A 62 -3.82 28.66 19.59
N ASP A 63 -4.39 29.35 20.58
CA ASP A 63 -4.29 28.97 21.99
C ASP A 63 -5.55 28.24 22.47
N PHE A 64 -5.49 26.92 22.44
CA PHE A 64 -6.48 26.08 23.11
C PHE A 64 -6.10 25.91 24.58
N ASP A 65 -6.78 26.65 25.44
CA ASP A 65 -6.64 26.48 26.88
C ASP A 65 -7.36 25.19 27.31
N ILE A 66 -6.57 24.15 27.62
CA ILE A 66 -7.07 22.83 28.03
C ILE A 66 -7.96 22.97 29.28
N ASP A 67 -7.63 23.87 30.20
CA ASP A 67 -8.39 24.11 31.43
C ASP A 67 -9.73 24.80 31.16
N LYS A 68 -9.88 25.43 29.98
CA LYS A 68 -11.14 26.00 29.49
C LYS A 68 -11.89 25.07 28.53
N THR A 69 -11.38 23.85 28.28
CA THR A 69 -12.13 22.85 27.50
C THR A 69 -13.48 22.66 28.16
N PRO A 70 -14.59 22.98 27.49
CA PRO A 70 -15.88 22.94 28.16
C PRO A 70 -16.15 21.51 28.61
N ALA A 71 -16.42 21.32 29.90
CA ALA A 71 -16.76 20.02 30.51
C ALA A 71 -17.95 19.30 29.82
N LYS A 72 -18.63 19.99 28.90
CA LYS A 72 -19.72 19.51 28.07
C LYS A 72 -19.27 18.77 26.80
N TRP A 73 -17.97 18.67 26.49
CA TRP A 73 -17.51 17.96 25.29
C TRP A 73 -18.02 16.52 25.18
N PRO A 74 -18.19 15.72 26.27
CA PRO A 74 -18.74 14.37 26.14
C PRO A 74 -20.19 14.39 25.63
N LEU A 75 -20.96 15.43 25.99
CA LEU A 75 -22.33 15.63 25.53
C LEU A 75 -22.40 15.99 24.04
N GLN A 76 -21.32 16.53 23.48
CA GLN A 76 -21.23 16.95 22.08
C GLN A 76 -20.54 15.91 21.18
N LEU A 77 -19.93 14.86 21.76
CA LEU A 77 -19.17 13.86 21.02
C LEU A 77 -20.01 13.15 19.96
N THR A 78 -21.23 12.73 20.31
CA THR A 78 -22.15 12.09 19.36
C THR A 78 -22.48 13.02 18.19
N THR A 79 -22.72 14.29 18.46
CA THR A 79 -22.99 15.32 17.44
C THR A 79 -21.78 15.55 16.54
N ALA A 80 -20.58 15.65 17.12
CA ALA A 80 -19.34 15.83 16.39
C ALA A 80 -19.08 14.66 15.43
N ILE A 81 -19.25 13.42 15.90
CA ILE A 81 -19.11 12.22 15.06
C ILE A 81 -20.16 12.21 13.94
N ALA A 82 -21.41 12.58 14.24
CA ALA A 82 -22.46 12.67 13.23
C ALA A 82 -22.13 13.72 12.16
N GLN A 83 -21.60 14.88 12.55
CA GLN A 83 -21.15 15.94 11.65
C GLN A 83 -19.97 15.46 10.79
N MET A 84 -18.98 14.79 11.37
CA MET A 84 -17.85 14.21 10.63
C MET A 84 -18.31 13.22 9.56
N ASN A 85 -19.22 12.31 9.91
CA ASN A 85 -19.72 11.29 9.00
C ASN A 85 -20.64 11.84 7.92
N SER A 86 -21.26 13.00 8.15
CA SER A 86 -22.17 13.66 7.19
C SER A 86 -21.49 14.75 6.37
N ARG A 87 -20.24 15.09 6.66
CA ARG A 87 -19.50 16.12 5.92
C ARG A 87 -19.04 15.55 4.58
N VAL A 88 -19.47 16.18 3.51
CA VAL A 88 -18.99 15.90 2.16
C VAL A 88 -17.48 16.18 2.09
N LEU A 89 -16.71 15.19 1.66
CA LEU A 89 -15.27 15.33 1.44
C LEU A 89 -15.06 16.08 0.12
N PRO A 90 -14.51 17.31 0.12
CA PRO A 90 -14.45 18.13 -1.09
C PRO A 90 -13.68 17.49 -2.24
N SER A 91 -12.70 16.65 -1.95
CA SER A 91 -11.91 15.91 -2.95
C SER A 91 -12.69 14.78 -3.63
N LEU A 92 -13.70 14.22 -2.96
CA LEU A 92 -14.44 13.03 -3.43
C LEU A 92 -15.88 13.38 -3.83
N GLY A 93 -16.44 14.46 -3.27
CA GLY A 93 -17.84 14.85 -3.49
C GLY A 93 -18.84 13.98 -2.71
N PHE A 94 -18.37 13.11 -1.81
CA PHE A 94 -19.18 12.22 -0.98
C PHE A 94 -18.79 12.33 0.49
N SER A 95 -19.75 12.09 1.38
CA SER A 95 -19.53 11.97 2.82
C SER A 95 -19.11 10.54 3.20
N PRO A 96 -18.38 10.34 4.32
CA PRO A 96 -18.03 9.00 4.79
C PRO A 96 -19.23 8.07 4.95
N ARG A 97 -20.39 8.60 5.37
CA ARG A 97 -21.62 7.83 5.49
C ARG A 97 -22.13 7.33 4.14
N GLU A 98 -22.09 8.15 3.10
CA GLU A 98 -22.45 7.74 1.73
C GLU A 98 -21.51 6.64 1.22
N LEU A 99 -20.20 6.76 1.50
CA LEU A 99 -19.21 5.77 1.06
C LEU A 99 -19.34 4.40 1.74
N LEU A 100 -19.64 4.43 3.04
CA LEU A 100 -19.70 3.21 3.85
C LEU A 100 -21.04 2.51 3.70
N MET A 101 -22.13 3.28 3.65
CA MET A 101 -23.49 2.77 3.75
C MET A 101 -24.32 3.02 2.49
N GLY A 102 -23.80 3.67 1.44
CA GLY A 102 -24.57 3.93 0.21
C GLY A 102 -25.80 4.81 0.40
N ILE A 103 -25.92 5.47 1.56
CA ILE A 103 -27.08 6.28 1.90
C ILE A 103 -26.88 7.66 1.28
N VAL A 104 -27.38 7.85 0.05
CA VAL A 104 -27.54 9.20 -0.52
C VAL A 104 -28.75 9.81 0.15
N LEU A 105 -28.55 10.60 1.19
CA LEU A 105 -29.62 11.46 1.69
C LEU A 105 -29.65 12.69 0.80
N THR A 106 -30.33 12.63 -0.35
CA THR A 106 -30.81 13.89 -0.94
C THR A 106 -31.81 14.50 0.04
N ASP A 107 -31.79 15.82 0.23
CA ASP A 107 -32.72 16.49 1.15
C ASP A 107 -34.21 16.25 0.79
N ALA A 108 -34.49 15.84 -0.45
CA ALA A 108 -35.82 15.43 -0.91
C ALA A 108 -36.23 14.03 -0.43
N GLU A 109 -35.28 13.14 -0.12
CA GLU A 109 -35.50 11.74 0.26
C GLU A 109 -35.29 11.48 1.76
N ARG A 110 -34.93 12.50 2.54
CA ARG A 110 -34.92 12.38 4.01
C ARG A 110 -36.31 11.95 4.49
N PRO A 111 -36.45 10.76 5.11
CA PRO A 111 -37.72 10.36 5.68
C PRO A 111 -38.20 11.40 6.68
N LYS A 112 -39.37 12.00 6.42
CA LYS A 112 -40.01 12.92 7.36
C LYS A 112 -40.50 12.12 8.56
N ALA A 113 -39.67 12.04 9.59
CA ALA A 113 -39.90 11.31 10.84
C ALA A 113 -40.04 9.78 10.65
N PRO A 114 -39.73 8.96 11.68
CA PRO A 114 -39.91 7.53 11.62
C PRO A 114 -41.40 7.21 11.77
N GLN A 115 -42.15 7.25 10.67
CA GLN A 115 -43.42 6.54 10.61
C GLN A 115 -43.11 5.16 10.02
N ASP A 116 -43.27 4.15 10.88
CA ASP A 116 -43.20 2.70 10.58
C ASP A 116 -41.81 2.14 10.25
N GLY A 117 -40.92 2.21 11.25
CA GLY A 117 -39.64 1.50 11.25
C GLY A 117 -39.80 0.00 11.50
N THR A 118 -40.24 -0.78 10.51
CA THR A 118 -40.03 -2.24 10.42
C THR A 118 -40.30 -2.73 8.99
N ALA A 119 -39.61 -2.19 7.99
CA ALA A 119 -39.49 -2.92 6.72
C ALA A 119 -38.47 -4.04 6.94
N THR A 120 -38.92 -5.30 6.93
CA THR A 120 -38.03 -6.47 7.03
C THR A 120 -37.07 -6.44 5.85
N ALA A 121 -35.76 -6.41 6.11
CA ALA A 121 -34.76 -6.42 5.06
C ALA A 121 -34.90 -7.73 4.25
N ASN A 122 -35.30 -7.62 2.98
CA ASN A 122 -35.27 -8.74 2.05
C ASN A 122 -33.83 -8.91 1.53
N ILE A 123 -33.43 -10.15 1.24
CA ILE A 123 -32.12 -10.50 0.67
C ILE A 123 -31.91 -9.71 -0.62
N GLU A 124 -32.90 -9.67 -1.51
CA GLU A 124 -32.84 -8.95 -2.78
C GLU A 124 -32.59 -7.44 -2.59
N LEU A 125 -33.28 -6.81 -1.63
CA LEU A 125 -33.07 -5.40 -1.33
C LEU A 125 -31.67 -5.13 -0.77
N THR A 126 -31.14 -6.08 0.01
CA THR A 126 -29.78 -6.02 0.54
C THR A 126 -28.75 -6.14 -0.58
N GLU A 127 -28.95 -7.06 -1.53
CA GLU A 127 -28.08 -7.21 -2.70
C GLU A 127 -28.07 -5.97 -3.58
N ILE A 128 -29.24 -5.37 -3.85
CA ILE A 128 -29.35 -4.11 -4.60
C ILE A 128 -28.60 -2.99 -3.88
N HIS A 129 -28.76 -2.90 -2.56
CA HIS A 129 -28.07 -1.90 -1.76
C HIS A 129 -26.55 -2.07 -1.80
N MET A 130 -26.05 -3.31 -1.67
CA MET A 130 -24.62 -3.60 -1.77
C MET A 130 -24.06 -3.26 -3.16
N ALA A 131 -24.79 -3.61 -4.23
CA ALA A 131 -24.39 -3.25 -5.60
C ALA A 131 -24.30 -1.72 -5.78
N PHE A 132 -25.21 -0.96 -5.17
CA PHE A 132 -25.17 0.51 -5.20
C PHE A 132 -23.98 1.08 -4.42
N VAL A 133 -23.72 0.54 -3.22
CA VAL A 133 -22.54 0.88 -2.41
C VAL A 133 -21.25 0.63 -3.20
N ASP A 134 -21.16 -0.51 -3.88
CA ASP A 134 -19.99 -0.86 -4.69
C ASP A 134 -19.82 0.08 -5.90
N GLY A 135 -20.92 0.50 -6.51
CA GLY A 135 -20.93 1.54 -7.55
C GLY A 135 -20.30 2.85 -7.06
N PHE A 136 -20.69 3.34 -5.88
CA PHE A 136 -20.09 4.55 -5.30
C PHE A 136 -18.62 4.36 -4.97
N ARG A 137 -18.25 3.22 -4.37
CA ARG A 137 -16.85 2.93 -4.04
C ARG A 137 -15.97 2.93 -5.28
N ALA A 138 -16.46 2.38 -6.40
CA ALA A 138 -15.76 2.41 -7.68
C ALA A 138 -15.60 3.86 -8.20
N GLU A 139 -16.67 4.67 -8.17
CA GLU A 139 -16.58 6.08 -8.58
C GLU A 139 -15.59 6.87 -7.72
N VAL A 140 -15.61 6.65 -6.41
CA VAL A 140 -14.75 7.32 -5.44
C VAL A 140 -13.30 6.90 -5.59
N PHE A 141 -13.05 5.64 -5.93
CA PHE A 141 -11.72 5.17 -6.28
C PHE A 141 -11.18 5.94 -7.50
N LEU A 142 -11.98 6.11 -8.55
CA LEU A 142 -11.59 6.92 -9.72
C LEU A 142 -11.30 8.37 -9.35
N LYS A 143 -12.18 9.03 -8.59
CA LYS A 143 -11.95 10.40 -8.11
C LYS A 143 -10.70 10.52 -7.23
N THR A 144 -10.42 9.51 -6.42
CA THR A 144 -9.21 9.45 -5.59
C THR A 144 -7.95 9.38 -6.46
N LEU A 145 -7.96 8.56 -7.52
CA LEU A 145 -6.87 8.48 -8.49
C LEU A 145 -6.68 9.82 -9.23
N GLU A 146 -7.77 10.45 -9.68
CA GLU A 146 -7.69 11.77 -10.31
C GLU A 146 -7.11 12.84 -9.38
N HIS A 147 -7.58 12.87 -8.13
CA HIS A 147 -7.09 13.81 -7.12
C HIS A 147 -5.61 13.55 -6.80
N ALA A 148 -5.21 12.29 -6.68
CA ALA A 148 -3.80 11.92 -6.50
C ALA A 148 -2.95 12.36 -7.70
N GLY A 149 -3.44 12.16 -8.93
CA GLY A 149 -2.81 12.64 -10.15
C GLY A 149 -2.64 14.16 -10.18
N LYS A 150 -3.68 14.91 -9.80
CA LYS A 150 -3.63 16.38 -9.68
C LYS A 150 -2.59 16.83 -8.65
N ARG A 151 -2.56 16.21 -7.46
CA ARG A 151 -1.55 16.51 -6.43
C ARG A 151 -0.13 16.22 -6.93
N LYS A 152 0.08 15.08 -7.58
CA LYS A 152 1.37 14.72 -8.18
C LYS A 152 1.78 15.75 -9.24
N ALA A 153 0.88 16.13 -10.15
CA ALA A 153 1.18 17.13 -11.17
C ALA A 153 1.52 18.50 -10.58
N ILE A 154 0.86 18.92 -9.49
CA ILE A 154 1.19 20.15 -8.76
C ILE A 154 2.56 20.03 -8.09
N PHE A 155 2.85 18.88 -7.48
CA PHE A 155 4.14 18.58 -6.88
C PHE A 155 5.25 18.62 -7.92
N ASP A 156 5.11 17.89 -9.03
CA ASP A 156 6.08 17.84 -10.14
C ASP A 156 6.32 19.25 -10.73
N LYS A 157 5.30 20.10 -10.82
CA LYS A 157 5.45 21.52 -11.24
C LYS A 157 6.27 22.36 -10.25
N LYS A 158 6.19 22.05 -8.96
CA LYS A 158 6.88 22.79 -7.88
C LYS A 158 8.29 22.28 -7.62
N VAL A 159 8.53 20.99 -7.86
CA VAL A 159 9.86 20.38 -7.73
C VAL A 159 10.77 20.92 -8.82
N LYS A 160 11.75 21.73 -8.41
CA LYS A 160 12.85 22.10 -9.29
C LYS A 160 13.87 20.96 -9.24
N LEU A 161 14.19 20.42 -10.41
CA LEU A 161 15.28 19.47 -10.54
C LEU A 161 16.59 20.22 -10.23
N VAL A 162 17.17 19.97 -9.07
CA VAL A 162 18.46 20.55 -8.69
C VAL A 162 19.54 19.59 -9.18
N MET A 163 20.29 20.02 -10.19
CA MET A 163 21.50 19.33 -10.63
C MET A 163 22.64 19.78 -9.72
N PHE A 164 23.31 18.82 -9.09
CA PHE A 164 24.47 19.09 -8.25
C PHE A 164 25.75 18.76 -9.03
N GLU A 165 26.77 19.61 -8.92
CA GLU A 165 28.08 19.36 -9.50
C GLU A 165 28.92 18.46 -8.59
N GLU A 166 29.88 17.73 -9.19
CA GLU A 166 30.81 16.89 -8.44
C GLU A 166 31.54 17.73 -7.38
N ARG A 167 31.57 17.24 -6.13
CA ARG A 167 32.12 17.91 -4.93
C ARG A 167 31.25 19.00 -4.29
N GLN A 168 30.01 19.25 -4.76
CA GLN A 168 29.08 20.07 -3.99
C GLN A 168 28.57 19.32 -2.76
N LEU A 169 28.60 19.99 -1.60
CA LEU A 169 28.15 19.41 -0.34
C LEU A 169 26.62 19.53 -0.28
N VAL A 170 25.94 18.40 -0.44
CA VAL A 170 24.48 18.33 -0.36
C VAL A 170 24.05 17.79 0.99
N GLN A 171 23.21 18.54 1.70
CA GLN A 171 22.51 18.00 2.85
C GLN A 171 21.37 17.13 2.33
N MET A 172 21.65 15.85 2.19
CA MET A 172 20.60 14.87 1.92
C MET A 172 19.81 14.69 3.22
N TYR A 173 18.57 15.15 3.24
CA TYR A 173 17.64 14.76 4.29
C TYR A 173 17.30 13.28 4.06
N ILE A 174 18.15 12.41 4.59
CA ILE A 174 17.79 11.02 4.82
C ILE A 174 16.92 11.06 6.08
N GLY A 175 15.63 11.34 5.91
CA GLY A 175 14.71 11.12 7.00
C GLY A 175 14.91 9.66 7.44
N LYS A 176 15.26 9.44 8.71
CA LYS A 176 15.21 8.07 9.26
C LYS A 176 13.79 7.49 9.17
N GLU A 177 12.81 8.35 8.88
CA GLU A 177 11.41 8.05 8.56
C GLU A 177 11.10 8.16 7.04
N ASP A 178 11.89 8.87 6.22
CA ASP A 178 11.66 9.02 4.77
C ASP A 178 12.39 7.96 3.92
N THR A 179 12.41 6.72 4.41
CA THR A 179 12.44 5.55 3.50
C THR A 179 11.08 5.31 2.83
N HIS A 180 10.15 6.26 2.91
CA HIS A 180 8.76 6.13 2.45
C HIS A 180 8.48 6.96 1.18
N LYS A 181 9.19 6.66 0.08
CA LYS A 181 8.41 6.42 -1.15
C LYS A 181 7.55 5.20 -0.83
N ALA A 182 6.23 5.32 -0.91
CA ALA A 182 5.30 4.27 -0.51
C ALA A 182 5.81 2.89 -0.94
N PRO A 183 6.17 2.01 -0.01
CA PRO A 183 6.39 0.63 -0.37
C PRO A 183 5.02 -0.06 -0.37
N PRO A 184 4.44 -0.49 -1.51
CA PRO A 184 3.35 -1.46 -1.47
C PRO A 184 3.84 -2.71 -0.73
N ALA A 185 3.51 -2.83 0.57
CA ALA A 185 3.94 -3.94 1.43
C ALA A 185 5.38 -4.43 1.18
N TYR A 186 6.38 -3.53 1.19
CA TYR A 186 7.78 -3.95 1.02
C TYR A 186 8.20 -4.67 2.29
N CYS A 187 8.36 -5.99 2.18
CA CYS A 187 9.14 -6.74 3.13
C CYS A 187 10.61 -6.42 2.80
N ARG A 188 11.19 -5.38 3.43
CA ARG A 188 12.66 -5.31 3.56
C ARG A 188 13.09 -6.68 4.08
N MET A 189 13.90 -7.41 3.31
CA MET A 189 14.41 -8.75 3.64
C MET A 189 14.65 -8.82 5.14
N THR A 190 13.71 -9.43 5.85
CA THR A 190 13.85 -9.67 7.27
C THR A 190 15.01 -10.62 7.43
N ASP A 191 15.77 -10.53 8.53
CA ASP A 191 16.86 -11.48 8.83
C ASP A 191 16.38 -12.95 8.82
N GLN A 192 15.05 -13.16 8.85
CA GLN A 192 14.39 -14.43 8.64
C GLN A 192 13.25 -14.29 7.60
N PRO A 193 13.45 -14.68 6.33
CA PRO A 193 12.38 -14.75 5.35
C PRO A 193 11.33 -15.80 5.74
N SER A 194 10.08 -15.59 5.33
CA SER A 194 8.98 -16.55 5.52
C SER A 194 9.27 -17.88 4.81
N GLY A 195 8.47 -18.92 5.09
CA GLY A 195 8.58 -20.21 4.40
C GLY A 195 8.44 -20.06 2.87
N GLN A 196 7.42 -19.35 2.40
CA GLN A 196 7.17 -19.14 0.98
C GLN A 196 8.25 -18.28 0.29
N LEU A 197 8.72 -17.21 0.96
CA LEU A 197 9.80 -16.41 0.42
C LEU A 197 11.10 -17.21 0.33
N ARG A 198 11.39 -18.08 1.29
CA ARG A 198 12.55 -19.00 1.20
C ARG A 198 12.46 -19.93 0.00
N THR A 199 11.27 -20.48 -0.30
CA THR A 199 11.08 -21.31 -1.50
C THR A 199 11.35 -20.51 -2.77
N VAL A 200 10.84 -19.28 -2.88
CA VAL A 200 11.08 -18.41 -4.05
C VAL A 200 12.55 -18.04 -4.20
N LEU A 201 13.22 -17.67 -3.09
CA LEU A 201 14.65 -17.35 -3.12
C LEU A 201 15.50 -18.57 -3.47
N ALA A 202 15.17 -19.75 -2.94
CA ALA A 202 15.83 -21.00 -3.29
C ALA A 202 15.64 -21.33 -4.79
N PHE A 203 14.44 -21.09 -5.34
CA PHE A 203 14.18 -21.26 -6.77
C PHE A 203 15.11 -20.36 -7.60
N ILE A 204 15.16 -19.06 -7.30
CA ILE A 204 16.05 -18.11 -8.00
C ILE A 204 17.51 -18.55 -7.89
N GLU A 205 17.96 -18.98 -6.71
CA GLU A 205 19.33 -19.44 -6.49
C GLU A 205 19.66 -20.71 -7.31
N THR A 206 18.74 -21.68 -7.38
CA THR A 206 18.94 -22.88 -8.21
C THR A 206 18.99 -22.54 -9.70
N VAL A 207 18.16 -21.60 -10.15
CA VAL A 207 18.18 -21.06 -11.50
C VAL A 207 19.52 -20.36 -11.78
N ASP A 208 19.97 -19.48 -10.88
CA ASP A 208 21.24 -18.75 -11.03
C ASP A 208 22.46 -19.68 -11.12
N ARG A 209 22.40 -20.82 -10.42
CA ARG A 209 23.43 -21.88 -10.47
C ARG A 209 23.33 -22.80 -11.70
N GLY A 210 22.25 -22.70 -12.47
CA GLY A 210 21.95 -23.61 -13.58
C GLY A 210 21.58 -25.03 -13.14
N ASP A 211 21.17 -25.22 -11.88
CA ASP A 211 20.74 -26.53 -11.35
C ASP A 211 19.24 -26.74 -11.64
N ILE A 212 18.95 -27.12 -12.90
CA ILE A 212 17.57 -27.31 -13.36
C ILE A 212 16.85 -28.43 -12.61
N SER A 213 17.58 -29.44 -12.13
CA SER A 213 16.99 -30.53 -11.35
C SER A 213 16.49 -30.02 -10.00
N ALA A 214 17.35 -29.33 -9.23
CA ALA A 214 16.96 -28.76 -7.95
C ALA A 214 15.86 -27.69 -8.10
N CYS A 215 15.89 -26.92 -9.19
CA CYS A 215 14.84 -25.98 -9.55
C CYS A 215 13.49 -26.69 -9.72
N CYS A 216 13.45 -27.77 -10.50
CA CYS A 216 12.22 -28.55 -10.73
C CYS A 216 11.66 -29.21 -9.46
N ASP A 217 12.51 -29.53 -8.47
CA ASP A 217 12.09 -30.09 -7.19
C ASP A 217 11.27 -29.08 -6.36
N LEU A 218 11.41 -27.78 -6.61
CA LEU A 218 10.64 -26.72 -5.95
C LEU A 218 9.28 -26.46 -6.63
N LEU A 219 9.05 -27.05 -7.80
CA LEU A 219 7.83 -26.89 -8.58
C LEU A 219 6.81 -28.00 -8.30
N SER A 220 5.54 -27.63 -8.18
CA SER A 220 4.43 -28.60 -8.12
C SER A 220 4.24 -29.31 -9.46
N ASP A 221 3.52 -30.42 -9.49
CA ASP A 221 3.23 -31.13 -10.75
C ASP A 221 2.21 -30.39 -11.64
N GLU A 222 1.40 -29.49 -11.05
CA GLU A 222 0.47 -28.60 -11.75
C GLU A 222 1.12 -27.24 -12.12
N PHE A 223 2.45 -27.16 -12.06
CA PHE A 223 3.18 -25.91 -12.28
C PHE A 223 2.95 -25.34 -13.69
N ILE A 224 2.74 -24.02 -13.73
CA ILE A 224 2.66 -23.23 -14.96
C ILE A 224 3.72 -22.12 -14.94
N TYR A 225 4.51 -22.03 -15.99
CA TYR A 225 5.35 -20.88 -16.31
C TYR A 225 4.67 -20.02 -17.37
N ASP A 226 4.50 -18.73 -17.10
CA ASP A 226 3.84 -17.78 -17.98
C ASP A 226 4.69 -16.51 -18.17
N ALA A 227 5.27 -16.37 -19.36
CA ALA A 227 6.02 -15.18 -19.74
C ALA A 227 5.38 -14.56 -20.99
N PRO A 228 4.43 -13.61 -20.83
CA PRO A 228 3.67 -13.05 -21.95
C PRO A 228 4.53 -12.32 -23.00
N SER A 229 5.74 -11.91 -22.63
CA SER A 229 6.72 -11.32 -23.55
C SER A 229 7.40 -12.35 -24.45
N GLU A 230 7.29 -13.64 -24.14
CA GLU A 230 7.88 -14.73 -24.90
C GLU A 230 6.86 -15.34 -25.87
N SER A 231 7.34 -15.89 -26.99
CA SER A 231 6.48 -16.37 -28.07
C SER A 231 5.84 -17.74 -27.82
N HIS A 232 6.26 -18.48 -26.79
CA HIS A 232 5.87 -19.87 -26.59
C HIS A 232 4.59 -20.10 -25.76
N GLY A 233 3.91 -19.04 -25.29
CA GLY A 233 2.76 -19.19 -24.40
C GLY A 233 3.11 -19.88 -23.06
N PRO A 234 2.11 -20.25 -22.26
CA PRO A 234 2.34 -20.89 -20.96
C PRO A 234 2.93 -22.29 -21.11
N LEU A 235 3.92 -22.61 -20.27
CA LEU A 235 4.61 -23.90 -20.24
C LEU A 235 4.23 -24.67 -18.97
N ASP A 236 3.95 -25.96 -19.11
CA ASP A 236 3.88 -26.86 -17.95
C ASP A 236 5.28 -27.18 -17.40
N LYS A 237 5.37 -27.95 -16.31
CA LYS A 237 6.65 -28.33 -15.67
C LYS A 237 7.63 -29.03 -16.62
N ASP A 238 7.17 -29.94 -17.47
CA ASP A 238 8.04 -30.70 -18.38
C ASP A 238 8.52 -29.84 -19.55
N ALA A 239 7.64 -28.99 -20.08
CA ALA A 239 7.98 -28.00 -21.10
C ALA A 239 8.93 -26.94 -20.54
N TYR A 240 8.71 -26.45 -19.32
CA TYR A 240 9.59 -25.52 -18.63
C TYR A 240 10.98 -26.13 -18.38
N ARG A 241 11.06 -27.40 -17.97
CA ARG A 241 12.34 -28.12 -17.83
C ARG A 241 13.11 -28.13 -19.14
N LYS A 242 12.47 -28.56 -20.24
CA LYS A 242 13.09 -28.60 -21.57
C LYS A 242 13.49 -27.21 -22.06
N PHE A 243 12.64 -26.21 -21.85
CA PHE A 243 12.95 -24.82 -22.15
C PHE A 243 14.18 -24.36 -21.36
N SER A 244 14.24 -24.70 -20.07
CA SER A 244 15.34 -24.31 -19.20
C SER A 244 16.65 -25.01 -19.57
N GLU A 245 16.61 -26.28 -19.96
CA GLU A 245 17.79 -27.02 -20.41
C GLU A 245 18.32 -26.51 -21.76
N ASN A 246 17.43 -26.16 -22.70
CA ASN A 246 17.82 -25.78 -24.06
C ASN A 246 18.15 -24.29 -24.22
N THR A 247 17.40 -23.42 -23.54
CA THR A 247 17.49 -21.96 -23.72
C THR A 247 18.27 -21.32 -22.58
N ILE A 248 18.06 -21.78 -21.35
CA ILE A 248 18.63 -21.15 -20.16
C ILE A 248 20.03 -21.74 -19.87
N SER A 249 20.15 -23.04 -19.63
CA SER A 249 21.41 -23.69 -19.21
C SER A 249 22.67 -23.30 -20.01
N PRO A 250 22.65 -23.18 -21.36
CA PRO A 250 23.84 -22.82 -22.13
C PRO A 250 24.38 -21.41 -21.86
N HIS A 251 23.57 -20.51 -21.32
CA HIS A 251 23.90 -19.11 -21.07
C HIS A 251 24.15 -18.78 -19.58
N PHE A 252 23.97 -19.78 -18.70
CA PHE A 252 23.83 -19.59 -17.25
C PHE A 252 25.06 -19.96 -16.42
N SER A 253 26.26 -19.98 -17.00
CA SER A 253 27.46 -20.08 -16.16
C SER A 253 27.60 -18.77 -15.35
N ALA A 254 26.93 -18.72 -14.20
CA ALA A 254 26.88 -17.66 -13.19
C ALA A 254 25.94 -16.47 -13.45
N LEU A 255 24.65 -16.71 -13.76
CA LEU A 255 23.66 -15.64 -13.57
C LEU A 255 23.73 -15.11 -12.14
N LYS A 256 23.48 -13.81 -12.00
CA LYS A 256 23.39 -13.18 -10.69
C LYS A 256 22.13 -12.34 -10.61
N THR A 257 21.13 -12.89 -9.95
CA THR A 257 19.86 -12.22 -9.71
C THR A 257 19.90 -11.48 -8.37
N THR A 258 19.60 -10.18 -8.43
CA THR A 258 19.46 -9.32 -7.25
C THR A 258 17.99 -8.97 -7.07
N VAL A 259 17.40 -9.44 -5.97
CA VAL A 259 16.02 -9.09 -5.61
C VAL A 259 15.99 -7.67 -5.05
N LEU A 260 15.30 -6.78 -5.76
CA LEU A 260 15.18 -5.36 -5.44
C LEU A 260 14.02 -5.10 -4.48
N ASP A 261 12.92 -5.86 -4.65
CA ASP A 261 11.69 -5.69 -3.88
C ASP A 261 10.93 -7.02 -3.74
N VAL A 262 10.17 -7.14 -2.66
CA VAL A 262 9.34 -8.30 -2.34
C VAL A 262 8.02 -7.84 -1.73
N ILE A 263 6.92 -8.29 -2.33
CA ILE A 263 5.55 -8.17 -1.83
C ILE A 263 5.04 -9.55 -1.53
N GLU A 264 4.58 -9.76 -0.30
CA GLU A 264 4.18 -11.07 0.19
C GLU A 264 2.73 -11.07 0.68
N SER A 265 1.97 -12.08 0.27
CA SER A 265 0.63 -12.39 0.78
C SER A 265 0.47 -13.91 0.92
N LEU A 266 -0.56 -14.39 1.61
CA LEU A 266 -0.73 -15.82 1.84
C LEU A 266 -0.81 -16.60 0.52
N GLY A 267 0.19 -17.46 0.25
CA GLY A 267 0.26 -18.27 -0.98
C GLY A 267 0.70 -17.51 -2.22
N LYS A 268 1.09 -16.23 -2.11
CA LYS A 268 1.59 -15.45 -3.26
C LYS A 268 2.77 -14.57 -2.88
N VAL A 269 3.78 -14.60 -3.73
CA VAL A 269 4.98 -13.77 -3.60
C VAL A 269 5.20 -13.05 -4.92
N SER A 270 5.27 -11.73 -4.90
CA SER A 270 5.74 -10.94 -6.04
C SER A 270 7.11 -10.37 -5.72
N ILE A 271 8.02 -10.44 -6.67
CA ILE A 271 9.35 -9.82 -6.56
C ILE A 271 9.57 -8.88 -7.73
N ARG A 272 10.36 -7.84 -7.47
CA ARG A 272 11.08 -7.13 -8.53
C ARG A 272 12.54 -7.50 -8.42
N ALA A 273 13.16 -7.88 -9.52
CA ALA A 273 14.54 -8.29 -9.53
C ALA A 273 15.26 -7.81 -10.78
N GLU A 274 16.58 -7.82 -10.71
CA GLU A 274 17.45 -7.61 -11.85
C GLU A 274 18.46 -8.76 -11.95
N THR A 275 18.67 -9.25 -13.16
CA THR A 275 19.58 -10.35 -13.45
C THR A 275 20.70 -9.83 -14.34
N LEU A 276 21.94 -9.98 -13.86
CA LEU A 276 23.13 -9.77 -14.68
C LEU A 276 23.37 -11.02 -15.54
N ILE A 277 23.41 -10.84 -16.86
CA ILE A 277 23.70 -11.90 -17.83
C ILE A 277 25.22 -11.88 -18.10
N PRO A 278 26.01 -12.85 -17.61
CA PRO A 278 27.48 -12.78 -17.69
C PRO A 278 28.01 -12.76 -19.12
N ALA A 279 27.32 -13.45 -20.03
CA ALA A 279 27.74 -13.58 -21.42
C ALA A 279 27.75 -12.23 -22.15
N THR A 280 26.82 -11.34 -21.84
CA THR A 280 26.68 -10.03 -22.50
C THR A 280 27.06 -8.85 -21.60
N GLY A 281 27.02 -9.04 -20.28
CA GLY A 281 27.12 -7.97 -19.29
C GLY A 281 25.83 -7.17 -19.14
N ASP A 282 24.76 -7.54 -19.85
CA ASP A 282 23.48 -6.84 -19.78
C ASP A 282 22.79 -7.11 -18.44
N VAL A 283 22.05 -6.10 -17.96
CA VAL A 283 21.18 -6.22 -16.79
C VAL A 283 19.75 -6.25 -17.26
N GLN A 284 19.06 -7.37 -17.03
CA GLN A 284 17.66 -7.53 -17.35
C GLN A 284 16.82 -7.33 -16.08
N LYS A 285 15.86 -6.39 -16.12
CA LYS A 285 14.92 -6.18 -15.02
C LYS A 285 13.63 -6.92 -15.29
N PHE A 286 13.05 -7.50 -14.24
CA PHE A 286 11.79 -8.20 -14.35
C PHE A 286 10.97 -8.13 -13.06
N ASP A 287 9.66 -8.23 -13.23
CA ASP A 287 8.72 -8.48 -12.14
C ASP A 287 8.30 -9.97 -12.21
N GLY A 288 8.57 -10.71 -11.13
CA GLY A 288 8.22 -12.13 -10.99
C GLY A 288 7.06 -12.31 -10.02
N HIS A 289 6.01 -13.01 -10.45
CA HIS A 289 4.86 -13.35 -9.62
C HIS A 289 4.78 -14.87 -9.41
N PHE A 290 4.80 -15.28 -8.15
CA PHE A 290 4.80 -16.67 -7.72
C PHE A 290 3.51 -16.96 -6.95
N GLU A 291 2.84 -18.05 -7.30
CA GLU A 291 1.81 -18.65 -6.44
C GLU A 291 2.31 -19.98 -5.88
N LEU A 292 2.01 -20.22 -4.61
CA LEU A 292 2.50 -21.38 -3.87
C LEU A 292 1.34 -22.13 -3.19
N VAL A 293 1.46 -23.45 -3.17
CA VAL A 293 0.62 -24.35 -2.37
C VAL A 293 1.55 -25.16 -1.47
N GLY A 294 1.51 -24.87 -0.17
CA GLY A 294 2.48 -25.42 0.78
C GLY A 294 3.88 -24.87 0.53
N ASP A 295 4.83 -25.75 0.22
CA ASP A 295 6.24 -25.44 -0.06
C ASP A 295 6.59 -25.52 -1.56
N LYS A 296 5.59 -25.71 -2.44
CA LYS A 296 5.76 -25.85 -3.89
C LYS A 296 5.22 -24.64 -4.65
N ILE A 297 5.90 -24.27 -5.73
CA ILE A 297 5.46 -23.24 -6.67
C ILE A 297 4.49 -23.87 -7.68
N VAL A 298 3.30 -23.30 -7.80
CA VAL A 298 2.26 -23.72 -8.77
C VAL A 298 2.15 -22.80 -9.98
N LEU A 299 2.55 -21.53 -9.83
CA LEU A 299 2.58 -20.57 -10.93
C LEU A 299 3.82 -19.70 -10.80
N LEU A 300 4.52 -19.50 -11.91
CA LEU A 300 5.52 -18.47 -12.09
C LEU A 300 5.13 -17.63 -13.30
N ARG A 301 4.79 -16.36 -13.08
CA ARG A 301 4.62 -15.38 -14.15
C ARG A 301 5.78 -14.39 -14.15
N VAL A 302 6.42 -14.20 -15.30
CA VAL A 302 7.55 -13.28 -15.46
C VAL A 302 7.20 -12.19 -16.45
N LEU A 303 7.38 -10.95 -16.04
CA LEU A 303 7.23 -9.76 -16.88
C LEU A 303 8.60 -9.08 -17.00
N VAL A 304 9.22 -9.21 -18.16
CA VAL A 304 10.50 -8.56 -18.44
C VAL A 304 10.27 -7.10 -18.82
N GLU A 305 10.99 -6.19 -18.17
CA GLU A 305 11.04 -4.79 -18.63
C GLU A 305 11.93 -4.73 -19.87
N ASN A 306 11.33 -4.45 -21.04
CA ASN A 306 12.08 -4.22 -22.27
C ASN A 306 12.81 -2.86 -22.20
N THR A 307 13.94 -2.81 -21.49
CA THR A 307 14.85 -1.66 -21.56
C THR A 307 15.77 -1.82 -22.77
N VAL A 308 15.37 -1.24 -23.90
CA VAL A 308 16.27 -1.03 -25.05
C VAL A 308 17.17 0.16 -24.73
N GLU A 309 18.14 -0.03 -23.84
CA GLU A 309 19.26 0.91 -23.70
C GLU A 309 20.56 0.10 -23.74
N SER A 310 20.98 -0.29 -24.94
CA SER A 310 22.34 -0.79 -25.15
C SER A 310 23.28 0.40 -25.33
N PRO A 311 24.26 0.64 -24.44
CA PRO A 311 25.23 1.72 -24.58
C PRO A 311 26.30 1.45 -25.66
N PHE A 312 26.23 0.33 -26.40
CA PHE A 312 27.29 -0.12 -27.29
C PHE A 312 26.94 -0.20 -28.80
N HIS A 313 25.83 0.38 -29.24
CA HIS A 313 25.63 0.60 -30.68
C HIS A 313 26.34 1.88 -31.14
N ARG A 314 27.63 1.76 -31.50
CA ARG A 314 28.27 2.73 -32.41
C ARG A 314 27.81 2.41 -33.83
N PRO A 315 27.17 3.35 -34.55
CA PRO A 315 26.92 3.17 -35.97
C PRO A 315 28.27 3.12 -36.70
N GLY A 316 28.47 2.06 -37.49
CA GLY A 316 29.53 1.97 -38.50
C GLY A 316 29.13 2.66 -39.80
#